data_AF-A0A1U7Q1H9-F1
#
_entry.id   AF-A0A1U7Q1H9-F1
#
_cell.length_a   1.000
_cell.length_b   1.000
_cell.length_c   1.000
_cell.angle_alpha   90.00
_cell.angle_beta   90.00
_cell.angle_gamma   90.00
#
_symmetry.space_group_name_H-M   'P 1'
#
loop_
_entity.id
_entity.type
_entity.pdbx_description
1 polymer ?
#
loop_
_entity_poly.entity_id
_entity_poly.type
_entity_poly.pdbx_seq_one_letter_code
_entity_poly.pdbx_strand_id
1 'polypeptide(L)'
;MANPKPNEVVRRSQIKVPRDREGSFEPALVPKRHNIIDGLENIIISFYAKGMSVSDIEEQIRDMYDFEVSTSTISRITNAVASEVVAWQNRPLDELYLIVWMDGIVFKVRENSKVINKTIYLAVGLCRLPLFSTG
;
A
#
# COMPACT_ATOMS: atom_id res chain seq x y z
N MET A 1 22.93 29.68 3.15
CA MET A 1 22.26 28.36 3.21
C MET A 1 21.08 28.40 2.26
N ALA A 2 21.21 27.79 1.08
CA ALA A 2 20.13 27.74 0.11
C ALA A 2 19.35 26.43 0.31
N ASN A 3 18.04 26.53 0.50
CA ASN A 3 17.13 25.41 0.64
C ASN A 3 17.05 24.66 -0.72
N PRO A 4 17.21 23.32 -0.79
CA PRO A 4 17.08 22.60 -2.05
C PRO A 4 15.62 22.65 -2.55
N LYS A 5 15.46 22.82 -3.88
CA LYS A 5 14.14 22.93 -4.52
C LYS A 5 13.43 21.57 -4.54
N PRO A 6 12.09 21.51 -4.42
CA PRO A 6 11.40 20.26 -4.06
C PRO A 6 11.27 19.19 -5.16
N ASN A 7 11.74 19.43 -6.39
CA ASN A 7 11.37 18.60 -7.55
C ASN A 7 12.56 18.22 -8.44
N GLU A 8 13.62 17.65 -7.87
CA GLU A 8 14.66 17.01 -8.70
C GLU A 8 14.19 15.60 -9.07
N VAL A 9 13.76 15.45 -10.33
CA VAL A 9 13.34 14.17 -10.91
C VAL A 9 14.51 13.20 -10.87
N VAL A 10 14.41 12.17 -10.01
CA VAL A 10 15.42 11.13 -9.85
C VAL A 10 15.54 10.34 -11.16
N ARG A 11 16.59 10.61 -11.94
CA ARG A 11 16.92 9.85 -13.15
C ARG A 11 17.73 8.60 -12.81
N ARG A 12 17.50 7.53 -13.57
CA ARG A 12 18.23 6.26 -13.46
C ARG A 12 19.75 6.53 -13.58
N SER A 13 20.47 6.48 -12.47
CA SER A 13 21.89 6.77 -12.40
C SER A 13 22.66 5.50 -12.08
N GLN A 14 23.56 5.07 -12.98
CA GLN A 14 24.44 3.92 -12.72
C GLN A 14 25.53 4.34 -11.74
N ILE A 15 25.33 4.04 -10.47
CA ILE A 15 26.35 4.24 -9.44
C ILE A 15 27.27 3.01 -9.38
N LYS A 16 28.58 3.23 -9.54
CA LYS A 16 29.59 2.20 -9.26
C LYS A 16 29.77 2.12 -7.76
N VAL A 17 29.07 1.20 -7.11
CA VAL A 17 29.28 0.91 -5.68
C VAL A 17 30.65 0.23 -5.53
N PRO A 18 31.61 0.82 -4.81
CA PRO A 18 32.89 0.18 -4.53
C PRO A 18 32.63 -1.12 -3.76
N ARG A 19 33.21 -2.23 -4.23
CA ARG A 19 33.21 -3.51 -3.51
C ARG A 19 34.56 -3.72 -2.87
N ASP A 20 34.57 -4.10 -1.60
CA ASP A 20 35.73 -4.62 -0.92
C ASP A 20 36.04 -6.05 -1.40
N ARG A 21 37.30 -6.48 -1.24
CA ARG A 21 37.79 -7.77 -1.74
C ARG A 21 37.14 -8.98 -1.05
N GLU A 22 36.64 -8.79 0.17
CA GLU A 22 35.95 -9.83 0.96
C GLU A 22 34.42 -9.70 0.96
N GLY A 23 33.86 -8.66 0.30
CA GLY A 23 32.41 -8.46 0.19
C GLY A 23 31.70 -8.04 1.48
N SER A 24 32.45 -7.78 2.56
CA SER A 24 31.98 -7.43 3.91
C SER A 24 31.44 -6.01 4.04
N PHE A 25 31.68 -5.15 3.03
CA PHE A 25 31.22 -3.77 3.08
C PHE A 25 29.68 -3.68 2.95
N GLU A 26 29.05 -3.08 3.95
CA GLU A 26 27.64 -2.67 3.93
C GLU A 26 27.55 -1.15 3.66
N PRO A 27 27.09 -0.72 2.48
CA PRO A 27 26.94 0.70 2.20
C PRO A 27 25.80 1.29 3.04
N ALA A 28 26.13 2.26 3.90
CA ALA A 28 25.15 2.89 4.79
C ALA A 28 24.11 3.77 4.07
N LEU A 29 24.46 4.34 2.91
CA LEU A 29 23.60 5.28 2.17
C LEU A 29 22.70 4.62 1.12
N VAL A 30 23.12 3.51 0.52
CA VAL A 30 22.33 2.75 -0.45
C VAL A 30 22.43 1.27 -0.09
N PRO A 31 21.43 0.71 0.60
CA PRO A 31 21.45 -0.69 0.99
C PRO A 31 21.66 -1.59 -0.23
N LYS A 32 22.46 -2.65 -0.07
CA LYS A 32 22.67 -3.63 -1.14
C LYS A 32 21.31 -4.12 -1.66
N ARG A 33 21.10 -4.00 -2.98
CA ARG A 33 19.89 -4.46 -3.73
C ARG A 33 18.60 -3.64 -3.53
N HIS A 34 18.64 -2.43 -2.98
CA HIS A 34 17.49 -1.52 -3.02
C HIS A 34 17.44 -0.76 -4.35
N ASN A 35 16.43 -1.03 -5.17
CA ASN A 35 16.15 -0.36 -6.46
C ASN A 35 14.76 0.29 -6.49
N ILE A 36 14.09 0.39 -5.34
CA ILE A 36 12.77 0.99 -5.24
C ILE A 36 12.98 2.33 -4.55
N ILE A 37 12.67 3.41 -5.26
CA ILE A 37 12.71 4.77 -4.73
C ILE A 37 11.86 4.77 -3.46
N ASP A 38 12.43 5.17 -2.31
CA ASP A 38 11.71 5.26 -1.05
C ASP A 38 10.40 6.03 -1.24
N GLY A 39 9.27 5.38 -0.96
CA GLY A 39 7.93 5.95 -1.11
C GLY A 39 7.15 5.58 -2.37
N LEU A 40 7.75 4.92 -3.37
CA LEU A 40 7.02 4.41 -4.54
C LEU A 40 5.92 3.40 -4.16
N GLU A 41 6.19 2.58 -3.14
CA GLU A 41 5.24 1.58 -2.65
C GLU A 41 3.95 2.26 -2.15
N ASN A 42 4.06 3.37 -1.43
CA ASN A 42 2.91 4.15 -0.95
C ASN A 42 2.08 4.71 -2.11
N ILE A 43 2.73 5.13 -3.19
CA ILE A 43 2.04 5.60 -4.40
C ILE A 43 1.28 4.44 -5.06
N ILE A 44 1.92 3.28 -5.21
CA ILE A 44 1.28 2.06 -5.74
C ILE A 44 0.06 1.67 -4.91
N ILE A 45 0.19 1.66 -3.58
CA ILE A 45 -0.90 1.37 -2.65
C ILE A 45 -2.03 2.39 -2.79
N SER A 46 -1.71 3.67 -2.94
CA SER A 46 -2.72 4.73 -3.13
C SER A 46 -3.51 4.57 -4.43
N PHE A 47 -2.87 4.16 -5.52
CA PHE A 47 -3.56 3.93 -6.79
C PHE A 47 -4.41 2.65 -6.74
N TYR A 48 -3.91 1.62 -6.08
CA TYR A 48 -4.70 0.42 -5.83
C TYR A 48 -5.94 0.72 -4.97
N ALA A 49 -5.80 1.53 -3.93
CA ALA A 49 -6.92 1.98 -3.08
C ALA A 49 -7.94 2.83 -3.84
N LYS A 50 -7.53 3.53 -4.91
CA LYS A 50 -8.41 4.25 -5.84
C LYS A 50 -9.10 3.33 -6.86
N GLY A 51 -8.83 2.03 -6.83
CA GLY A 51 -9.46 1.03 -7.70
C GLY A 51 -8.84 0.91 -9.09
N MET A 52 -7.61 1.40 -9.28
CA MET A 52 -6.90 1.24 -10.55
C MET A 52 -6.44 -0.21 -10.73
N SER A 53 -6.51 -0.75 -11.95
CA SER A 53 -5.99 -2.09 -12.22
C SER A 53 -4.46 -2.11 -12.16
N VAL A 54 -3.87 -3.29 -11.97
CA VAL A 54 -2.40 -3.44 -11.94
C VAL A 54 -1.75 -2.91 -13.22
N SER A 55 -2.40 -3.08 -14.36
CA SER A 55 -1.96 -2.56 -15.66
C SER A 55 -2.08 -1.04 -15.75
N ASP A 56 -3.18 -0.45 -15.25
CA ASP A 56 -3.33 1.01 -15.22
C ASP A 56 -2.28 1.66 -14.31
N ILE A 57 -1.95 1.01 -13.18
CA ILE A 57 -0.93 1.48 -12.24
C ILE A 57 0.46 1.47 -12.91
N GLU A 58 0.78 0.40 -13.65
CA GLU A 58 2.04 0.31 -14.40
C GLU A 58 2.16 1.44 -15.43
N GLU A 59 1.09 1.69 -16.20
CA GLU A 59 1.05 2.77 -17.19
C GLU A 59 1.21 4.16 -16.54
N GLN A 60 0.48 4.43 -15.46
CA GLN A 60 0.58 5.70 -14.72
C GLN A 60 1.97 5.96 -14.15
N ILE A 61 2.63 4.92 -13.62
CA ILE A 61 3.98 5.05 -13.08
C ILE A 61 4.99 5.31 -14.19
N ARG A 62 4.85 4.63 -15.32
CA ARG A 62 5.69 4.84 -16.50
C ARG A 62 5.56 6.28 -17.02
N ASP A 63 4.34 6.80 -17.12
CA ASP A 63 4.07 8.14 -17.63
C ASP A 63 4.58 9.24 -16.68
N MET A 64 4.44 9.05 -15.37
CA MET A 64 4.81 10.06 -14.37
C MET A 64 6.31 10.09 -14.04
N TYR A 65 6.96 8.92 -14.03
CA TYR A 65 8.33 8.79 -13.50
C TYR A 65 9.36 8.21 -14.48
N ASP A 66 8.99 7.87 -15.73
CA ASP A 66 9.89 7.38 -16.78
C ASP A 66 10.73 6.15 -16.35
N PHE A 67 10.20 5.35 -15.41
CA PHE A 67 10.75 4.06 -15.04
C PHE A 67 9.70 2.96 -15.13
N GLU A 68 10.16 1.77 -15.51
CA GLU A 68 9.30 0.60 -15.66
C GLU A 68 9.26 -0.17 -14.34
N VAL A 69 8.06 -0.42 -13.83
CA VAL A 69 7.82 -1.35 -12.72
C VAL A 69 7.03 -2.50 -13.27
N SER A 70 7.55 -3.72 -13.09
CA SER A 70 6.80 -4.90 -13.53
C SER A 70 5.48 -5.05 -12.77
N THR A 71 4.44 -5.49 -13.48
CA THR A 71 3.16 -5.93 -12.88
C THR A 71 3.33 -6.91 -11.73
N SER A 72 4.37 -7.77 -11.77
CA SER A 72 4.72 -8.69 -10.69
C SER A 72 5.22 -7.98 -9.42
N THR A 73 5.91 -6.85 -9.55
CA THR A 73 6.35 -6.03 -8.43
C THR A 73 5.18 -5.26 -7.83
N ILE A 74 4.31 -4.68 -8.68
CA ILE A 74 3.07 -4.03 -8.24
C ILE A 74 2.20 -5.03 -7.47
N SER A 75 1.97 -6.21 -8.03
CA SER A 75 1.19 -7.28 -7.38
C SER A 75 1.80 -7.71 -6.03
N ARG A 76 3.13 -7.79 -5.93
CA ARG A 76 3.80 -8.13 -4.67
C ARG A 76 3.56 -7.07 -3.60
N ILE A 77 3.64 -5.79 -3.97
CA ILE A 77 3.41 -4.66 -3.06
C ILE A 77 1.94 -4.62 -2.62
N THR A 78 0.98 -4.78 -3.54
CA THR A 78 -0.45 -4.79 -3.18
C THR A 78 -0.85 -6.00 -2.37
N ASN A 79 -0.22 -7.16 -2.58
CA ASN A 79 -0.45 -8.36 -1.77
C ASN A 79 0.04 -8.21 -0.32
N ALA A 80 1.05 -7.36 -0.06
CA ALA A 80 1.46 -7.06 1.32
C ALA A 80 0.30 -6.44 2.11
N VAL A 81 -0.45 -5.52 1.48
CA VAL A 81 -1.65 -4.90 2.07
C VAL A 81 -2.75 -5.94 2.32
N ALA A 82 -2.89 -6.96 1.48
CA ALA A 82 -3.88 -8.01 1.69
C ALA A 82 -3.67 -8.75 3.03
N SER A 83 -2.42 -8.94 3.45
CA SER A 83 -2.12 -9.53 4.77
C SER A 83 -2.51 -8.61 5.93
N GLU A 84 -2.32 -7.29 5.78
CA GLU A 84 -2.74 -6.29 6.76
C GLU A 84 -4.27 -6.22 6.87
N VAL A 85 -5.00 -6.38 5.75
CA VAL A 85 -6.46 -6.44 5.75
C VAL A 85 -6.96 -7.62 6.58
N VAL A 86 -6.33 -8.79 6.46
CA VAL A 86 -6.68 -9.97 7.27
C VAL A 86 -6.41 -9.71 8.76
N ALA A 87 -5.27 -9.12 9.09
CA ALA A 87 -4.95 -8.75 10.47
C ALA A 87 -5.96 -7.74 11.03
N TRP A 88 -6.35 -6.75 10.23
CA TRP A 88 -7.35 -5.74 10.59
C TRP A 88 -8.74 -6.34 10.80
N GLN A 89 -9.15 -7.31 9.97
CA GLN A 89 -10.42 -8.01 10.13
C GLN A 89 -10.49 -8.85 11.42
N ASN A 90 -9.35 -9.39 11.87
CA ASN A 90 -9.25 -10.22 13.07
C ASN A 90 -8.81 -9.44 14.31
N ARG A 91 -8.73 -8.11 14.25
CA ARG A 91 -8.33 -7.29 15.39
C ARG A 91 -9.33 -7.48 16.55
N PRO A 92 -8.88 -7.39 17.82
CA PRO A 92 -9.79 -7.37 18.95
C PRO A 92 -10.73 -6.17 18.86
N LEU A 93 -12.00 -6.39 19.18
CA LEU A 93 -13.02 -5.34 19.28
C LEU A 93 -13.17 -4.92 20.75
N ASP A 94 -13.69 -3.71 20.96
CA ASP A 94 -14.00 -3.24 22.30
C ASP A 94 -15.19 -4.02 22.89
N GLU A 95 -15.21 -4.17 24.22
CA GLU A 95 -16.29 -4.88 24.92
C GLU A 95 -17.65 -4.16 24.80
N LEU A 96 -17.64 -2.83 24.60
CA LEU A 96 -18.85 -2.01 24.59
C LEU A 96 -18.83 -0.97 23.47
N TYR A 97 -19.85 -1.04 22.62
CA TYR A 97 -20.19 -0.01 21.63
C TYR A 97 -21.54 0.62 21.98
N LEU A 98 -21.63 1.95 21.99
CA LEU A 98 -22.87 2.66 22.35
C LEU A 98 -23.94 2.50 21.27
N ILE A 99 -23.52 2.56 20.01
CA ILE A 99 -24.37 2.41 18.82
C ILE A 99 -23.56 1.63 17.79
N VAL A 100 -24.21 0.70 17.08
CA VAL A 100 -23.63 0.00 15.93
C VAL A 100 -24.56 0.19 14.74
N TRP A 101 -24.03 0.72 13.64
CA TRP A 101 -24.70 0.75 12.35
C TRP A 101 -24.25 -0.43 11.52
N MET A 102 -25.21 -1.03 10.79
CA MET A 102 -24.94 -2.08 9.83
C MET A 102 -25.51 -1.66 8.49
N ASP A 103 -24.69 -1.73 7.44
CA ASP A 103 -25.08 -1.44 6.06
C ASP A 103 -24.71 -2.61 5.14
N GLY A 104 -25.41 -2.72 4.02
CA GLY A 104 -25.25 -3.80 3.04
C GLY A 104 -25.20 -3.25 1.62
N ILE A 105 -24.05 -3.39 0.97
CA ILE A 105 -23.86 -2.95 -0.42
C ILE A 105 -23.84 -4.17 -1.34
N VAL A 106 -24.75 -4.20 -2.31
CA VAL A 106 -24.88 -5.32 -3.26
C VAL A 106 -24.02 -5.08 -4.50
N PHE A 107 -23.17 -6.04 -4.82
CA PHE A 107 -22.32 -6.05 -6.01
C PHE A 107 -22.61 -7.26 -6.89
N LYS A 108 -22.52 -7.06 -8.21
CA LYS A 108 -22.56 -8.14 -9.19
C LYS A 108 -21.15 -8.72 -9.36
N VAL A 109 -20.96 -9.97 -8.98
CA VAL A 109 -19.68 -10.67 -9.08
C VAL A 109 -19.83 -11.85 -10.02
N ARG A 110 -18.81 -12.10 -10.84
CA ARG A 110 -18.77 -13.29 -11.71
C ARG A 110 -18.14 -14.45 -10.94
N GLU A 111 -18.91 -15.51 -10.71
CA GLU A 111 -18.48 -16.73 -10.04
C GLU A 111 -18.95 -17.94 -10.85
N ASN A 112 -18.07 -18.90 -11.12
CA ASN A 112 -18.38 -20.10 -11.92
C ASN A 112 -19.09 -19.79 -13.25
N SER A 113 -18.60 -18.79 -13.97
CA SER A 113 -19.16 -18.30 -15.25
C SER A 113 -20.57 -17.68 -15.18
N LYS A 114 -21.14 -17.50 -13.99
CA LYS A 114 -22.43 -16.82 -13.79
C LYS A 114 -22.22 -15.50 -13.04
N VAL A 115 -23.00 -14.47 -13.39
CA VAL A 115 -23.03 -13.22 -12.64
C VAL A 115 -24.05 -13.38 -11.51
N ILE A 116 -23.58 -13.31 -10.28
CA ILE A 116 -24.40 -13.42 -9.06
C ILE A 116 -24.32 -12.13 -8.26
N ASN A 117 -25.39 -11.80 -7.55
CA ASN A 117 -25.38 -10.70 -6.60
C ASN A 117 -24.77 -11.20 -5.29
N LYS A 118 -23.70 -10.55 -4.83
CA LYS A 118 -23.13 -10.73 -3.49
C LYS A 118 -23.28 -9.44 -2.70
N THR A 119 -23.57 -9.56 -1.42
CA THR A 119 -23.69 -8.41 -0.51
C THR A 119 -22.44 -8.32 0.35
N ILE A 120 -21.85 -7.12 0.41
CA ILE A 120 -20.82 -6.78 1.38
C ILE A 120 -21.50 -6.11 2.56
N TYR A 121 -21.30 -6.65 3.76
CA TYR A 121 -21.82 -6.05 5.00
C TYR A 121 -20.75 -5.20 5.66
N LEU A 122 -21.13 -3.98 6.03
CA LEU A 122 -20.30 -3.01 6.76
C LEU A 122 -20.90 -2.83 8.15
N ALA A 123 -20.09 -3.01 9.19
CA ALA A 123 -20.48 -2.73 10.57
C ALA A 123 -19.60 -1.60 11.12
N VAL A 124 -20.23 -0.52 11.58
CA VAL A 124 -19.54 0.65 12.14
C VAL A 124 -20.05 0.87 13.56
N GLY A 125 -19.16 0.77 14.53
CA GLY A 125 -19.47 0.97 15.94
C GLY A 125 -18.98 2.34 16.44
N LEU A 126 -19.81 3.02 17.24
CA LEU A 126 -19.42 4.19 18.02
C LEU A 126 -18.86 3.75 19.37
N CYS A 127 -17.54 3.83 19.53
CA CYS A 127 -16.87 3.58 20.81
C CYS A 127 -17.16 4.70 21.82
N ARG A 128 -17.14 4.36 23.12
CA ARG A 128 -17.24 5.35 24.19
C ARG A 128 -15.97 6.22 24.19
N LEU A 129 -16.12 7.55 24.17
CA LEU A 129 -14.99 8.46 24.37
C LEU A 129 -14.35 8.21 25.75
N PRO A 130 -13.00 8.13 25.87
CA PRO A 130 -12.31 7.86 27.13
C PRO A 130 -12.40 8.98 28.18
N LEU A 131 -13.17 10.05 27.95
CA LEU A 131 -13.29 11.21 28.85
C LEU A 131 -13.95 10.91 30.22
N PHE A 132 -14.35 9.67 30.50
CA PHE A 132 -14.95 9.27 31.77
C PHE A 132 -14.27 8.07 32.44
N SER A 133 -13.00 7.79 32.10
CA SER A 133 -12.19 6.83 32.87
C SER A 133 -11.40 7.57 33.96
N THR A 134 -12.06 7.94 35.04
CA THR A 134 -11.41 8.22 36.33
C THR A 134 -12.41 7.88 37.43
N GLY A 135 -12.10 6.84 38.19
CA GLY A 135 -12.89 6.29 39.27
C GLY A 135 -12.20 5.06 39.81
#